data_AF-A0A817NKX4-F1
#
_entry.id   AF-A0A817NKX4-F1
#
_cell.length_a   1.000
_cell.length_b   1.000
_cell.length_c   1.000
_cell.angle_alpha   90.00
_cell.angle_beta   90.00
_cell.angle_gamma   90.00
#
_symmetry.space_group_name_H-M   'P 1'
#
loop_
_entity.id
_entity.type
_entity.pdbx_description
1 polymer ?
#
loop_
_entity_poly.entity_id
_entity_poly.type
_entity_poly.pdbx_seq_one_letter_code
_entity_poly.pdbx_strand_id
1 'polypeptide(L)'
;MTSSLVNNAYRRVPSYVILFHRLIIHRNTATAPLASSPVTPESLKSQQKSQSKENKEFEKSKTVRLTTISSSKDQVIQTDEQARTSNSFVMNLFRGQFYPHEVFPYPNVLNEEQKDNIKMLIDPIWKFFEEKNDPVKNDQLEKIPDEVMKGLKEQGAFGIQVPVEYGGLGLTNTQAARLFEIVSAHDLSISICTGAHQSIGFKGILLFGTDAQKRKYLPKLAAGEHISAFALTEPTGKKL
;
A
#
# COMPACT_ATOMS: atom_id res chain seq x y z
N MET A 1 38.52 3.13 -18.09
CA MET A 1 37.98 4.23 -17.25
C MET A 1 36.48 4.08 -17.01
N THR A 2 36.02 2.92 -16.53
CA THR A 2 34.58 2.66 -16.27
C THR A 2 34.31 1.95 -14.94
N SER A 3 35.34 1.73 -14.11
CA SER A 3 35.23 1.01 -12.83
C SER A 3 35.21 1.94 -11.60
N SER A 4 35.68 3.19 -11.69
CA SER A 4 35.72 4.10 -10.52
C SER A 4 34.40 4.82 -10.23
N LEU A 5 33.46 4.89 -11.20
CA LEU A 5 32.18 5.58 -11.01
C LEU A 5 31.15 4.73 -10.25
N VAL A 6 31.19 3.41 -10.40
CA VAL A 6 30.27 2.50 -9.67
C VAL A 6 30.65 2.39 -8.19
N ASN A 7 31.95 2.48 -7.86
CA ASN A 7 32.42 2.42 -6.48
C ASN A 7 32.18 3.71 -5.67
N ASN A 8 31.88 4.84 -6.32
CA ASN A 8 31.68 6.11 -5.62
C ASN A 8 30.23 6.27 -5.11
N ALA A 9 29.27 5.59 -5.72
CA ALA A 9 27.85 5.62 -5.32
C ALA A 9 27.58 4.86 -3.99
N TYR A 10 28.43 3.89 -3.62
CA TYR A 10 28.28 3.14 -2.37
C TYR A 10 28.89 3.83 -1.14
N ARG A 11 29.71 4.87 -1.32
CA ARG A 11 30.39 5.58 -0.22
C ARG A 11 29.63 6.77 0.34
N ARG A 12 28.45 7.11 -0.20
CA ARG A 12 27.72 8.34 0.13
C ARG A 12 26.25 8.10 0.49
N VAL A 13 25.98 6.98 1.15
CA VAL A 13 24.69 6.76 1.81
C VAL A 13 24.68 7.55 3.13
N PRO A 14 23.64 8.35 3.44
CA PRO A 14 23.57 9.11 4.68
C PRO A 14 23.79 8.22 5.91
N SER A 15 24.52 8.73 6.92
CA SER A 15 24.97 8.01 8.12
C SER A 15 23.86 7.33 8.95
N TYR A 16 22.58 7.57 8.65
CA TYR A 16 21.44 6.88 9.26
C TYR A 16 21.21 5.46 8.75
N VAL A 17 21.60 5.14 7.51
CA VAL A 17 21.32 3.81 6.90
C VAL A 17 22.29 2.73 7.39
N ILE A 18 23.52 3.11 7.72
CA ILE A 18 24.58 2.15 8.10
C ILE A 18 24.51 1.76 9.60
N LEU A 19 23.95 2.62 10.47
CA LEU A 19 23.96 2.38 11.91
C LEU A 19 22.92 1.34 12.39
N PHE A 20 21.91 0.99 11.59
CA PHE A 20 20.83 0.08 12.00
C PHE A 20 21.11 -1.40 11.73
N HIS A 21 22.14 -1.73 10.95
CA HIS A 21 22.45 -3.12 10.60
C HIS A 21 23.01 -3.94 11.78
N ARG A 22 23.48 -3.28 12.86
CA ARG A 22 24.07 -3.96 14.03
C ARG A 22 23.12 -4.22 15.21
N LEU A 23 21.95 -3.59 15.27
CA LEU A 23 21.08 -3.69 16.45
C LEU A 23 19.94 -4.71 16.35
N ILE A 24 19.52 -5.10 15.14
CA ILE A 24 18.33 -5.95 14.94
C ILE A 24 18.67 -7.46 14.99
N ILE A 25 19.93 -7.85 14.80
CA ILE A 25 20.34 -9.26 14.72
C ILE A 25 20.55 -9.94 16.09
N HIS A 26 20.48 -9.21 17.22
CA HIS A 26 20.87 -9.78 18.54
C HIS A 26 19.78 -9.95 19.59
N ARG A 27 18.48 -9.86 19.24
CA ARG A 27 17.46 -9.88 20.30
C ARG A 27 16.14 -10.61 20.05
N ASN A 28 16.09 -11.60 19.16
CA ASN A 28 14.89 -12.41 18.98
C ASN A 28 15.16 -13.92 18.94
N THR A 29 15.56 -14.47 20.09
CA THR A 29 15.46 -15.89 20.41
C THR A 29 14.68 -16.03 21.72
N ALA A 30 13.36 -16.01 21.66
CA ALA A 30 12.49 -16.52 22.72
C ALA A 30 11.08 -16.75 22.16
N THR A 31 10.69 -18.02 22.06
CA THR A 31 9.38 -18.53 21.67
C THR A 31 8.47 -18.64 22.90
N ALA A 32 7.18 -18.30 22.78
CA ALA A 32 6.12 -18.65 23.75
C ALA A 32 4.73 -18.72 23.05
N PRO A 33 3.78 -19.56 23.53
CA PRO A 33 2.73 -20.15 22.70
C PRO A 33 1.38 -19.41 22.70
N LEU A 34 0.62 -19.65 21.62
CA LEU A 34 -0.74 -19.16 21.36
C LEU A 34 -1.81 -19.87 22.22
N ALA A 35 -2.78 -19.11 22.72
CA ALA A 35 -4.06 -19.62 23.23
C ALA A 35 -5.21 -18.87 22.56
N SER A 36 -6.17 -19.60 22.00
CA SER A 36 -7.40 -19.10 21.36
C SER A 36 -8.63 -19.47 22.19
N SER A 37 -9.71 -18.70 22.07
CA SER A 37 -11.04 -19.04 22.61
C SER A 37 -12.14 -18.71 21.57
N PRO A 38 -13.26 -19.44 21.53
CA PRO A 38 -14.14 -19.50 20.35
C PRO A 38 -15.39 -18.61 20.43
N VAL A 39 -15.94 -18.23 19.26
CA VAL A 39 -17.22 -17.50 19.10
C VAL A 39 -18.26 -18.39 18.39
N THR A 40 -19.52 -18.34 18.82
CA THR A 40 -20.64 -19.25 18.46
C THR A 40 -21.46 -18.82 17.21
N PRO A 41 -22.20 -19.76 16.55
CA PRO A 41 -22.57 -19.69 15.13
C PRO A 41 -24.04 -19.33 14.81
N GLU A 42 -24.72 -18.52 15.62
CA GLU A 42 -26.19 -18.31 15.50
C GLU A 42 -26.64 -17.03 14.79
N SER A 43 -25.75 -16.06 14.52
CA SER A 43 -26.13 -14.80 13.85
C SER A 43 -26.02 -14.83 12.31
N LEU A 44 -25.45 -15.89 11.70
CA LEU A 44 -25.19 -15.95 10.25
C LEU A 44 -26.34 -16.49 9.39
N LYS A 45 -27.34 -17.16 9.95
CA LYS A 45 -28.34 -17.91 9.16
C LYS A 45 -29.53 -17.07 8.66
N SER A 46 -29.82 -15.93 9.27
CA SER A 46 -30.97 -15.09 8.88
C SER A 46 -30.67 -14.14 7.72
N GLN A 47 -29.41 -13.72 7.54
CA GLN A 47 -29.01 -12.84 6.43
C GLN A 47 -28.75 -13.59 5.11
N GLN A 48 -28.36 -14.87 5.17
CA GLN A 48 -28.05 -15.65 3.96
C GLN A 48 -29.30 -16.08 3.15
N LYS A 49 -30.47 -16.18 3.78
CA LYS A 49 -31.68 -16.69 3.11
C LYS A 49 -32.33 -15.67 2.19
N SER A 50 -32.23 -14.38 2.51
CA SER A 50 -32.82 -13.28 1.75
C SER A 50 -32.05 -12.99 0.46
N GLN A 51 -30.71 -13.01 0.52
CA GLN A 51 -29.82 -12.81 -0.64
C GLN A 51 -29.86 -13.98 -1.64
N SER A 52 -30.17 -15.19 -1.17
CA SER A 52 -30.20 -16.39 -2.03
C SER A 52 -31.37 -16.42 -3.04
N LYS A 53 -32.44 -15.65 -2.80
CA LYS A 53 -33.61 -15.61 -3.70
C LYS A 53 -33.46 -14.55 -4.81
N GLU A 54 -32.93 -13.37 -4.49
CA GLU A 54 -32.64 -12.34 -5.51
C GLU A 54 -31.53 -12.75 -6.49
N ASN A 55 -30.50 -13.45 -6.01
CA ASN A 55 -29.40 -13.90 -6.88
C ASN A 55 -29.84 -14.95 -7.93
N LYS A 56 -30.88 -15.75 -7.65
CA LYS A 56 -31.36 -16.77 -8.60
C LYS A 56 -32.17 -16.21 -9.76
N GLU A 57 -32.80 -15.06 -9.57
CA GLU A 57 -33.64 -14.44 -10.60
C GLU A 57 -32.80 -13.55 -11.55
N PHE A 58 -31.65 -13.06 -11.07
CA PHE A 58 -30.71 -12.25 -11.86
C PHE A 58 -29.75 -13.09 -12.72
N GLU A 59 -29.34 -14.29 -12.27
CA GLU A 59 -28.44 -15.19 -13.02
C GLU A 59 -29.02 -15.68 -14.36
N LYS A 60 -30.35 -15.66 -14.54
CA LYS A 60 -30.99 -16.14 -15.78
C LYS A 60 -30.78 -15.22 -16.98
N SER A 61 -30.36 -13.96 -16.79
CA SER A 61 -30.52 -12.93 -17.83
C SER A 61 -29.27 -12.62 -18.67
N LYS A 62 -28.03 -12.84 -18.20
CA LYS A 62 -26.84 -12.38 -18.97
C LYS A 62 -25.62 -13.29 -18.86
N THR A 63 -25.71 -14.48 -19.46
CA THR A 63 -24.53 -15.21 -19.93
C THR A 63 -24.61 -15.26 -21.46
N VAL A 64 -23.97 -14.32 -22.14
CA VAL A 64 -23.82 -14.37 -23.60
C VAL A 64 -22.50 -15.08 -23.91
N ARG A 65 -22.58 -16.35 -24.30
CA ARG A 65 -21.46 -17.11 -24.86
C ARG A 65 -21.20 -16.61 -26.29
N LEU A 66 -19.98 -16.15 -26.58
CA LEU A 66 -19.52 -16.05 -27.97
C LEU A 66 -19.23 -17.47 -28.48
N THR A 67 -19.94 -17.92 -29.51
CA THR A 67 -19.70 -19.20 -30.21
C THR A 67 -19.42 -18.99 -31.69
N THR A 68 -18.27 -19.51 -32.17
CA THR A 68 -17.97 -20.07 -33.51
C THR A 68 -16.45 -20.38 -33.54
N ILE A 69 -15.83 -21.48 -34.05
CA ILE A 69 -16.15 -22.61 -34.96
C ILE A 69 -15.18 -23.80 -34.71
N SER A 70 -15.70 -25.03 -34.91
CA SER A 70 -15.06 -26.29 -35.37
C SER A 70 -14.06 -27.12 -34.53
N SER A 71 -14.56 -28.31 -34.16
CA SER A 71 -13.97 -29.65 -33.94
C SER A 71 -12.46 -29.90 -34.09
N SER A 72 -11.85 -30.56 -33.09
CA SER A 72 -11.25 -31.93 -33.19
C SER A 72 -10.62 -32.43 -31.87
N LYS A 73 -11.19 -33.51 -31.32
CA LYS A 73 -10.63 -34.59 -30.46
C LYS A 73 -9.77 -34.25 -29.22
N ASP A 74 -10.47 -34.25 -28.08
CA ASP A 74 -10.19 -34.98 -26.82
C ASP A 74 -8.74 -35.35 -26.46
N GLN A 75 -8.14 -34.53 -25.59
CA GLN A 75 -7.48 -35.03 -24.38
C GLN A 75 -7.93 -34.15 -23.20
N VAL A 76 -8.90 -34.65 -22.43
CA VAL A 76 -9.35 -34.03 -21.18
C VAL A 76 -8.26 -34.26 -20.14
N ILE A 77 -7.37 -33.30 -20.00
CA ILE A 77 -6.57 -33.14 -18.79
C ILE A 77 -7.58 -32.82 -17.69
N GLN A 78 -7.77 -33.74 -16.74
CA GLN A 78 -8.54 -33.46 -15.53
C GLN A 78 -7.84 -32.35 -14.75
N THR A 79 -8.24 -31.10 -14.99
CA THR A 79 -7.82 -29.96 -14.18
C THR A 79 -8.72 -29.90 -12.97
N ASP A 80 -8.09 -29.93 -11.79
CA ASP A 80 -8.67 -29.83 -10.46
C ASP A 80 -9.85 -28.82 -10.42
N GLU A 81 -11.07 -29.35 -10.37
CA GLU A 81 -12.33 -28.68 -10.76
C GLU A 81 -12.94 -27.83 -9.63
N GLN A 82 -12.10 -27.19 -8.83
CA GLN A 82 -12.50 -26.06 -7.98
C GLN A 82 -11.56 -24.90 -8.25
N ALA A 83 -11.54 -24.42 -9.49
CA ALA A 83 -10.95 -23.15 -9.82
C ALA A 83 -11.57 -22.07 -8.91
N ARG A 84 -10.81 -21.60 -7.92
CA ARG A 84 -11.21 -20.51 -7.01
C ARG A 84 -11.88 -19.42 -7.84
N THR A 85 -13.17 -19.18 -7.60
CA THR A 85 -13.91 -18.08 -8.22
C THR A 85 -13.30 -16.79 -7.72
N SER A 86 -12.74 -16.00 -8.64
CA SER A 86 -12.11 -14.72 -8.33
C SER A 86 -13.08 -13.60 -8.67
N ASN A 87 -13.05 -12.53 -7.90
CA ASN A 87 -13.76 -11.30 -8.24
C ASN A 87 -12.97 -10.40 -9.20
N SER A 88 -11.66 -10.64 -9.31
CA SER A 88 -10.77 -9.84 -10.16
C SER A 88 -11.20 -9.87 -11.62
N PHE A 89 -11.47 -8.69 -12.18
CA PHE A 89 -11.76 -8.51 -13.60
C PHE A 89 -10.66 -9.12 -14.49
N VAL A 90 -9.39 -8.81 -14.19
CA VAL A 90 -8.24 -9.27 -14.97
C VAL A 90 -8.10 -10.80 -14.90
N MET A 91 -8.22 -11.40 -13.72
CA MET A 91 -8.11 -12.86 -13.58
C MET A 91 -9.16 -13.59 -14.41
N ASN A 92 -10.40 -13.11 -14.40
CA ASN A 92 -11.48 -13.73 -15.16
C ASN A 92 -11.38 -13.46 -16.65
N LEU A 93 -10.81 -12.33 -17.06
CA LEU A 93 -10.53 -12.05 -18.47
C LEU A 93 -9.62 -13.13 -19.08
N PHE A 94 -8.57 -13.58 -18.36
CA PHE A 94 -7.72 -14.70 -18.77
C PHE A 94 -8.45 -16.05 -18.84
N ARG A 95 -9.59 -16.19 -18.17
CA ARG A 95 -10.46 -17.38 -18.20
C ARG A 95 -11.55 -17.28 -19.28
N GLY A 96 -11.54 -16.23 -20.11
CA GLY A 96 -12.62 -15.96 -21.07
C GLY A 96 -13.94 -15.57 -20.40
N GLN A 97 -13.88 -15.14 -19.14
CA GLN A 97 -15.02 -14.77 -18.31
C GLN A 97 -15.04 -13.25 -18.10
N PHE A 98 -16.22 -12.63 -18.25
CA PHE A 98 -16.38 -11.19 -18.08
C PHE A 98 -17.02 -10.86 -16.72
N TYR A 99 -16.22 -10.37 -15.78
CA TYR A 99 -16.64 -10.05 -14.40
C TYR A 99 -16.38 -8.56 -14.12
N PRO A 100 -17.29 -7.66 -14.50
CA PRO A 100 -17.01 -6.22 -14.56
C PRO A 100 -17.12 -5.47 -13.23
N HIS A 101 -17.58 -6.12 -12.15
CA HIS A 101 -18.06 -5.42 -10.94
C HIS A 101 -17.00 -4.59 -10.19
N GLU A 102 -15.70 -4.92 -10.30
CA GLU A 102 -14.63 -4.10 -9.71
C GLU A 102 -14.21 -2.91 -10.59
N VAL A 103 -14.69 -2.84 -11.84
CA VAL A 103 -14.28 -1.85 -12.85
C VAL A 103 -15.43 -0.94 -13.27
N PHE A 104 -16.66 -1.47 -13.37
CA PHE A 104 -17.84 -0.77 -13.88
C PHE A 104 -19.02 -0.81 -12.90
N PRO A 105 -19.67 0.33 -12.63
CA PRO A 105 -19.25 1.70 -12.99
C PRO A 105 -17.93 2.09 -12.30
N TYR A 106 -17.28 3.17 -12.76
CA TYR A 106 -16.04 3.62 -12.12
C TYR A 106 -16.29 3.87 -10.61
N PRO A 107 -15.46 3.32 -9.72
CA PRO A 107 -15.76 3.30 -8.30
C PRO A 107 -15.67 4.70 -7.69
N ASN A 108 -16.74 5.12 -7.01
CA ASN A 108 -16.75 6.30 -6.15
C ASN A 108 -16.79 5.84 -4.69
N VAL A 109 -15.61 5.77 -4.06
CA VAL A 109 -15.44 5.10 -2.76
C VAL A 109 -15.45 6.03 -1.55
N LEU A 110 -15.34 7.34 -1.77
CA LEU A 110 -15.26 8.31 -0.68
C LEU A 110 -16.65 8.79 -0.29
N ASN A 111 -16.94 8.81 1.01
CA ASN A 111 -18.09 9.52 1.55
C ASN A 111 -17.84 11.04 1.58
N GLU A 112 -18.87 11.84 1.87
CA GLU A 112 -18.75 13.31 1.84
C GLU A 112 -17.77 13.84 2.88
N GLU A 113 -17.75 13.28 4.09
CA GLU A 113 -16.79 13.66 5.14
C GLU A 113 -15.34 13.42 4.69
N GLN A 114 -15.06 12.27 4.06
CA GLN A 114 -13.74 11.94 3.53
C GLN A 114 -13.33 12.87 2.38
N LYS A 115 -14.28 13.27 1.52
CA LYS A 115 -14.03 14.25 0.45
C LYS A 115 -13.70 15.62 1.02
N ASP A 116 -14.40 16.05 2.06
CA ASP A 116 -14.14 17.35 2.67
C ASP A 116 -12.83 17.36 3.46
N ASN A 117 -12.54 16.29 4.19
CA ASN A 117 -11.26 16.10 4.87
C ASN A 117 -10.07 16.22 3.89
N ILE A 118 -10.10 15.52 2.75
CA ILE A 118 -9.00 15.62 1.78
C ILE A 118 -8.90 17.01 1.14
N LYS A 119 -10.02 17.67 0.83
CA LYS A 119 -10.00 19.05 0.29
C LYS A 119 -9.30 20.01 1.24
N MET A 120 -9.54 19.88 2.55
CA MET A 120 -8.90 20.73 3.55
C MET A 120 -7.38 20.54 3.64
N LEU A 121 -6.87 19.38 3.23
CA LEU A 121 -5.42 19.09 3.20
C LEU A 121 -4.74 19.55 1.90
N ILE A 122 -5.47 19.66 0.80
CA ILE A 122 -4.90 19.99 -0.51
C ILE A 122 -4.27 21.39 -0.52
N ASP A 123 -5.02 22.43 -0.14
CA ASP A 123 -4.55 23.81 -0.24
C ASP A 123 -3.32 24.10 0.64
N PRO A 124 -3.25 23.65 1.92
CA PRO A 124 -2.05 23.83 2.75
C PRO A 124 -0.82 23.13 2.18
N ILE A 125 -0.98 21.90 1.66
CA ILE A 125 0.13 21.14 1.08
C ILE A 125 0.63 21.85 -0.18
N TRP A 126 -0.28 22.30 -1.04
CA TRP A 126 0.07 23.02 -2.26
C TRP A 126 0.89 24.28 -1.94
N LYS A 127 0.40 25.12 -1.02
CA LYS A 127 1.10 26.33 -0.56
C LYS A 127 2.47 26.02 0.05
N PHE A 128 2.57 24.94 0.83
CA PHE A 128 3.85 24.51 1.38
C PHE A 128 4.88 24.23 0.28
N PHE A 129 4.50 23.52 -0.77
CA PHE A 129 5.41 23.25 -1.88
C PHE A 129 5.75 24.50 -2.70
N GLU A 130 4.81 25.41 -2.92
CA GLU A 130 5.07 26.67 -3.64
C GLU A 130 5.97 27.63 -2.87
N GLU A 131 5.79 27.73 -1.55
CA GLU A 131 6.47 28.75 -0.74
C GLU A 131 7.76 28.24 -0.09
N LYS A 132 7.85 26.94 0.22
CA LYS A 132 8.94 26.39 1.05
C LYS A 132 9.83 25.40 0.33
N ASN A 133 9.34 24.71 -0.71
CA ASN A 133 10.13 23.72 -1.43
C ASN A 133 10.73 24.29 -2.72
N ASP A 134 11.98 23.93 -2.99
CA ASP A 134 12.63 24.17 -4.27
C ASP A 134 13.18 22.84 -4.81
N PRO A 135 12.50 22.22 -5.79
CA PRO A 135 12.90 20.91 -6.30
C PRO A 135 14.27 20.94 -7.01
N VAL A 136 14.63 22.06 -7.63
CA VAL A 136 15.94 22.20 -8.31
C VAL A 136 17.05 22.25 -7.28
N LYS A 137 16.85 22.98 -6.18
CA LYS A 137 17.80 23.02 -5.07
C LYS A 137 17.95 21.65 -4.39
N ASN A 138 16.86 20.90 -4.21
CA ASN A 138 16.90 19.57 -3.62
C ASN A 138 17.75 18.60 -4.45
N ASP A 139 17.57 18.63 -5.78
CA ASP A 139 18.35 17.83 -6.73
C ASP A 139 19.85 18.21 -6.69
N GLN A 140 20.17 19.50 -6.77
CA GLN A 140 21.55 19.98 -6.73
C GLN A 140 22.28 19.64 -5.43
N LEU A 141 21.56 19.62 -4.30
CA LEU A 141 22.11 19.27 -2.99
C LEU A 141 22.18 17.75 -2.76
N GLU A 142 21.57 16.94 -3.63
CA GLU A 142 21.33 15.51 -3.43
C GLU A 142 20.67 15.21 -2.06
N LYS A 143 19.90 16.18 -1.53
CA LYS A 143 19.31 16.14 -0.19
C LYS A 143 18.11 17.07 -0.09
N ILE A 144 17.06 16.61 0.59
CA ILE A 144 15.94 17.46 1.04
C ILE A 144 16.42 18.31 2.23
N PRO A 145 16.37 19.65 2.16
CA PRO A 145 16.77 20.54 3.25
C PRO A 145 16.02 20.26 4.55
N ASP A 146 16.71 20.43 5.68
CA ASP A 146 16.16 20.07 7.00
C ASP A 146 14.92 20.90 7.36
N GLU A 147 14.83 22.14 6.88
CA GLU A 147 13.64 23.00 7.04
C GLU A 147 12.41 22.46 6.30
N VAL A 148 12.60 22.00 5.05
CA VAL A 148 11.53 21.37 4.26
C VAL A 148 11.11 20.07 4.94
N MET A 149 12.07 19.25 5.37
CA MET A 149 11.83 18.02 6.10
C MET A 149 11.04 18.26 7.39
N LYS A 150 11.36 19.31 8.15
CA LYS A 150 10.62 19.70 9.35
C LYS A 150 9.18 20.10 9.02
N GLY A 151 8.99 20.93 7.99
CA GLY A 151 7.65 21.32 7.55
C GLY A 151 6.79 20.13 7.12
N LEU A 152 7.36 19.18 6.38
CA LEU A 152 6.66 17.94 6.00
C LEU A 152 6.22 17.10 7.22
N LYS A 153 7.04 17.05 8.27
CA LYS A 153 6.67 16.37 9.53
C LYS A 153 5.53 17.09 10.25
N GLU A 154 5.58 18.42 10.33
CA GLU A 154 4.54 19.24 10.95
C GLU A 154 3.20 19.13 10.21
N GLN A 155 3.21 18.94 8.89
CA GLN A 155 2.02 18.68 8.07
C GLN A 155 1.51 17.23 8.15
N GLY A 156 2.19 16.34 8.88
CA GLY A 156 1.80 14.93 9.00
C GLY A 156 2.09 14.07 7.76
N ALA A 157 2.97 14.52 6.86
CA ALA A 157 3.25 13.84 5.58
C ALA A 157 3.88 12.44 5.73
N PHE A 158 4.41 12.11 6.91
CA PHE A 158 5.01 10.82 7.23
C PHE A 158 4.01 9.77 7.72
N GLY A 159 2.80 10.19 8.10
CA GLY A 159 1.80 9.34 8.75
C GLY A 159 0.45 9.32 8.06
N ILE A 160 0.37 9.55 6.75
CA ILE A 160 -0.91 9.87 6.10
C ILE A 160 -1.94 8.74 6.19
N GLN A 161 -1.48 7.48 6.13
CA GLN A 161 -2.34 6.29 6.25
C GLN A 161 -2.28 5.63 7.63
N VAL A 162 -1.51 6.20 8.56
CA VAL A 162 -1.47 5.68 9.93
C VAL A 162 -2.79 6.05 10.61
N PRO A 163 -3.48 5.12 11.30
CA PRO A 163 -4.71 5.42 12.00
C PRO A 163 -4.54 6.53 13.05
N VAL A 164 -5.61 7.29 13.29
CA VAL A 164 -5.59 8.46 14.17
C VAL A 164 -5.23 8.08 15.60
N GLU A 165 -5.63 6.89 16.07
CA GLU A 165 -5.27 6.38 17.40
C GLU A 165 -3.76 6.13 17.60
N TYR A 166 -3.00 6.09 16.52
CA TYR A 166 -1.53 6.03 16.53
C TYR A 166 -0.89 7.36 16.10
N GLY A 167 -1.64 8.46 16.02
CA GLY A 167 -1.11 9.79 15.70
C GLY A 167 -0.89 10.07 14.21
N GLY A 168 -1.55 9.32 13.32
CA GLY A 168 -1.56 9.61 11.88
C GLY A 168 -2.81 10.36 11.41
N LEU A 169 -2.93 10.54 10.09
CA LEU A 169 -4.08 11.23 9.47
C LEU A 169 -5.26 10.30 9.13
N GLY A 170 -5.08 8.98 9.20
CA GLY A 170 -6.14 8.00 8.96
C GLY A 170 -6.71 8.00 7.53
N LEU A 171 -5.95 8.48 6.53
CA LEU A 171 -6.45 8.60 5.16
C LEU A 171 -6.59 7.24 4.48
N THR A 172 -7.66 7.12 3.71
CA THR A 172 -7.91 5.98 2.81
C THR A 172 -6.90 5.94 1.65
N ASN A 173 -6.82 4.82 0.93
CA ASN A 173 -5.95 4.70 -0.25
C ASN A 173 -6.25 5.77 -1.32
N THR A 174 -7.52 6.09 -1.56
CA THR A 174 -7.91 7.11 -2.57
C THR A 174 -7.53 8.52 -2.12
N GLN A 175 -7.71 8.86 -0.85
CA GLN A 175 -7.26 10.16 -0.31
C GLN A 175 -5.73 10.28 -0.34
N ALA A 176 -5.02 9.22 0.07
CA ALA A 176 -3.57 9.16 0.01
C ALA A 176 -3.04 9.31 -1.43
N ALA A 177 -3.68 8.65 -2.40
CA ALA A 177 -3.33 8.78 -3.82
C ALA A 177 -3.47 10.22 -4.30
N ARG A 178 -4.51 10.94 -3.88
CA ARG A 178 -4.70 12.35 -4.23
C ARG A 178 -3.58 13.24 -3.66
N LEU A 179 -3.14 13.01 -2.43
CA LEU A 179 -2.01 13.75 -1.86
C LEU A 179 -0.69 13.42 -2.59
N PHE A 180 -0.43 12.15 -2.85
CA PHE A 180 0.78 11.74 -3.55
C PHE A 180 0.85 12.27 -4.98
N GLU A 181 -0.30 12.41 -5.67
CA GLU A 181 -0.36 13.08 -6.98
C GLU A 181 0.18 14.52 -6.90
N ILE A 182 -0.28 15.28 -5.91
CA ILE A 182 0.15 16.67 -5.69
C ILE A 182 1.63 16.72 -5.35
N VAL A 183 2.07 15.96 -4.35
CA VAL A 183 3.48 15.92 -3.92
C VAL A 183 4.38 15.56 -5.09
N SER A 184 4.00 14.56 -5.89
CA SER A 184 4.79 14.09 -7.04
C SER A 184 4.83 15.10 -8.18
N ALA A 185 3.78 15.91 -8.35
CA ALA A 185 3.75 16.98 -9.34
C ALA A 185 4.74 18.12 -9.00
N HIS A 186 4.99 18.37 -7.71
CA HIS A 186 5.96 19.37 -7.26
C HIS A 186 7.39 18.83 -7.16
N ASP A 187 7.57 17.67 -6.52
CA ASP A 187 8.91 17.10 -6.28
C ASP A 187 8.86 15.58 -6.05
N LEU A 188 9.32 14.84 -7.06
CA LEU A 188 9.40 13.38 -7.00
C LEU A 188 10.38 12.87 -5.94
N SER A 189 11.44 13.61 -5.60
CA SER A 189 12.41 13.18 -4.58
C SER A 189 11.75 13.09 -3.20
N ILE A 190 10.90 14.07 -2.88
CA ILE A 190 10.10 14.11 -1.65
C ILE A 190 9.02 13.02 -1.69
N SER A 191 8.36 12.83 -2.83
CA SER A 191 7.40 11.74 -3.02
C SER A 191 8.02 10.36 -2.77
N ILE A 192 9.24 10.11 -3.27
CA ILE A 192 9.97 8.87 -3.02
C ILE A 192 10.41 8.75 -1.56
N CYS A 193 10.91 9.82 -0.94
CA CYS A 193 11.32 9.80 0.47
C CYS A 193 10.15 9.45 1.39
N THR A 194 9.04 10.18 1.28
CA THR A 194 7.83 9.98 2.09
C THR A 194 7.08 8.71 1.70
N GLY A 195 7.10 8.35 0.41
CA GLY A 195 6.53 7.12 -0.13
C GLY A 195 7.26 5.89 0.38
N ALA A 196 8.58 5.79 0.17
CA ALA A 196 9.38 4.66 0.65
C ALA A 196 9.26 4.44 2.16
N HIS A 197 9.16 5.53 2.92
CA HIS A 197 8.91 5.50 4.36
C HIS A 197 7.61 4.74 4.70
N GLN A 198 6.47 5.11 4.09
CA GLN A 198 5.15 4.65 4.53
C GLN A 198 4.46 3.61 3.65
N SER A 199 4.68 3.66 2.32
CA SER A 199 4.04 2.76 1.36
C SER A 199 4.64 1.36 1.42
N ILE A 200 5.93 1.26 1.77
CA ILE A 200 6.66 -0.01 1.91
C ILE A 200 7.42 -0.12 3.24
N GLY A 201 8.04 0.97 3.72
CA GLY A 201 8.95 0.93 4.87
C GLY A 201 8.30 0.43 6.15
N PHE A 202 7.25 1.10 6.62
CA PHE A 202 6.49 0.61 7.78
C PHE A 202 5.18 -0.09 7.42
N LYS A 203 4.83 -0.21 6.13
CA LYS A 203 3.56 -0.80 5.69
C LYS A 203 3.33 -2.20 6.26
N GLY A 204 4.39 -3.00 6.41
CA GLY A 204 4.32 -4.31 7.05
C GLY A 204 3.83 -4.27 8.50
N ILE A 205 4.18 -3.24 9.27
CA ILE A 205 3.67 -3.04 10.65
C ILE A 205 2.18 -2.70 10.61
N LEU A 206 1.76 -1.87 9.66
CA LEU A 206 0.35 -1.49 9.52
C LEU A 206 -0.53 -2.71 9.19
N LEU A 207 -0.10 -3.52 8.21
CA LEU A 207 -0.86 -4.67 7.71
C LEU A 207 -0.77 -5.90 8.62
N PHE A 208 0.41 -6.21 9.14
CA PHE A 208 0.71 -7.48 9.79
C PHE A 208 1.24 -7.34 11.22
N GLY A 209 1.45 -6.11 11.70
CA GLY A 209 1.94 -5.88 13.05
C GLY A 209 0.91 -6.26 14.11
N THR A 210 1.39 -6.88 15.18
CA THR A 210 0.63 -7.07 16.42
C THR A 210 0.27 -5.72 17.05
N ASP A 211 -0.74 -5.68 17.91
CA ASP A 211 -1.13 -4.46 18.63
C ASP A 211 0.04 -3.84 19.42
N ALA A 212 0.88 -4.69 20.01
CA ALA A 212 2.07 -4.24 20.72
C ALA A 212 3.09 -3.56 19.77
N GLN A 213 3.31 -4.10 18.57
CA GLN A 213 4.17 -3.48 17.57
C GLN A 213 3.57 -2.18 17.04
N LYS A 214 2.27 -2.15 16.75
CA LYS A 214 1.58 -0.95 16.27
C LYS A 214 1.68 0.20 17.27
N ARG A 215 1.32 -0.04 18.54
CA ARG A 215 1.43 0.96 19.63
C ARG A 215 2.87 1.46 19.84
N LYS A 216 3.86 0.57 19.71
CA LYS A 216 5.27 0.92 19.96
C LYS A 216 5.88 1.74 18.83
N TYR A 217 5.58 1.42 17.57
CA TYR A 217 6.32 1.95 16.42
C TYR A 217 5.56 3.02 15.64
N LEU A 218 4.24 2.85 15.42
CA LEU A 218 3.48 3.74 14.54
C LEU A 218 3.48 5.21 14.99
N PRO A 219 3.38 5.57 16.28
CA PRO A 219 3.37 6.98 16.68
C PRO A 219 4.63 7.75 16.28
N LYS A 220 5.81 7.15 16.48
CA LYS A 220 7.09 7.77 16.12
C LYS A 220 7.33 7.83 14.61
N LEU A 221 6.79 6.85 13.89
CA LEU A 221 6.86 6.80 12.43
C LEU A 221 5.93 7.85 11.81
N ALA A 222 4.69 7.94 12.28
CA ALA A 222 3.71 8.92 11.80
C ALA A 222 4.17 10.37 12.01
N ALA A 223 4.80 10.66 13.14
CA ALA A 223 5.40 11.96 13.44
C ALA A 223 6.70 12.24 12.64
N GLY A 224 7.25 11.25 11.95
CA GLY A 224 8.55 11.35 11.28
C GLY A 224 9.75 11.53 12.25
N GLU A 225 9.60 11.22 13.54
CA GLU A 225 10.72 11.15 14.49
C GLU A 225 11.68 10.04 14.07
N HIS A 226 11.11 8.90 13.68
CA HIS A 226 11.85 7.80 13.07
C HIS A 226 11.49 7.69 11.59
N ILE A 227 12.51 7.48 10.76
CA ILE A 227 12.33 7.21 9.33
C ILE A 227 12.54 5.72 9.08
N SER A 228 11.51 5.02 8.61
CA SER A 228 11.59 3.65 8.10
C SER A 228 12.18 3.57 6.70
N ALA A 229 12.74 2.40 6.40
CA ALA A 229 13.20 2.00 5.07
C ALA A 229 12.80 0.55 4.82
N PHE A 230 12.68 0.16 3.54
CA PHE A 230 12.39 -1.21 3.14
C PHE A 230 13.64 -1.84 2.55
N ALA A 231 14.28 -2.73 3.31
CA ALA A 231 15.54 -3.37 2.95
C ALA A 231 15.30 -4.78 2.41
N LEU A 232 14.95 -4.86 1.12
CA LEU A 232 14.77 -6.15 0.41
C LEU A 232 15.85 -6.41 -0.63
N THR A 233 16.30 -5.38 -1.34
CA THR A 233 17.26 -5.55 -2.45
C THR A 233 18.66 -5.89 -1.92
N GLU A 234 19.23 -6.97 -2.43
CA GLU A 234 20.59 -7.42 -2.13
C GLU A 234 21.41 -7.60 -3.41
N PRO A 235 22.75 -7.42 -3.39
CA PRO A 235 23.60 -7.61 -4.56
C PRO A 235 23.46 -9.01 -5.21
N THR A 236 23.12 -10.02 -4.42
CA THR A 236 23.06 -11.43 -4.82
C THR A 236 21.64 -11.95 -5.05
N GLY A 237 20.64 -11.10 -5.30
CA GLY A 237 19.20 -11.46 -5.38
C GLY A 237 18.78 -12.57 -6.36
N LYS A 238 19.72 -13.28 -6.98
CA LYS A 238 19.55 -14.62 -7.55
C LYS A 238 20.44 -15.62 -6.79
N LYS A 239 19.89 -16.33 -5.81
CA LYS A 239 20.26 -17.71 -5.40
C LYS A 239 19.53 -18.06 -4.09
N LEU A 240 18.27 -18.46 -4.21
CA LEU A 240 17.63 -19.41 -3.31
C LEU A 240 16.84 -20.39 -4.17
#